data_AF-A0A0B8PJU0-F1
#
_entry.id   AF-A0A0B8PJU0-F1
#
_cell.length_a   1.000
_cell.length_b   1.000
_cell.length_c   1.000
_cell.angle_alpha   90.00
_cell.angle_beta   90.00
_cell.angle_gamma   90.00
#
_symmetry.space_group_name_H-M   'P 1'
#
loop_
_entity.id
_entity.type
_entity.pdbx_description
1 polymer ?
#
loop_
_entity_poly.entity_id
_entity_poly.type
_entity_poly.pdbx_seq_one_letter_code
_entity_poly.pdbx_strand_id
1 'polypeptide(L)'
;MHNQITPIHEHKKYWAECFGTAPFLPTSRKEMDALGWDSCDIIIVTGDAYVDHPSFGMAIIGRLLEAQGFRVGIIAQPRWNNKDDFMSLGKPNLFFGITAGNMDSMINRYTADRKLRHDDAYTPNNEGGKRQIAQPWFTHSAVKKPTKKPRSF
;
A
#
# COMPACT_ATOMS: atom_id res chain seq x y z
N MET A 1 24.98 28.73 -1.03
CA MET A 1 23.63 29.26 -1.36
C MET A 1 22.62 28.43 -0.57
N HIS A 2 22.09 28.94 0.53
CA HIS A 2 20.99 28.27 1.24
C HIS A 2 19.73 28.52 0.41
N ASN A 3 19.25 27.48 -0.27
CA ASN A 3 17.98 27.52 -0.98
C ASN A 3 16.89 27.75 0.08
N GLN A 4 16.11 28.83 -0.04
CA GLN A 4 14.96 29.01 0.84
C GLN A 4 13.90 27.99 0.44
N ILE A 5 13.83 26.89 1.18
CA ILE A 5 12.83 25.85 0.99
C ILE A 5 11.54 26.37 1.62
N THR A 6 10.50 26.56 0.80
CA THR A 6 9.16 26.86 1.31
C THR A 6 8.68 25.70 2.20
N PRO A 7 8.27 25.96 3.44
CA PRO A 7 7.69 24.95 4.31
C PRO A 7 6.44 24.32 3.67
N ILE A 8 6.26 23.01 3.88
CA ILE A 8 5.21 22.23 3.20
C ILE A 8 3.77 22.74 3.47
N HIS A 9 3.56 23.44 4.58
CA HIS A 9 2.25 23.98 4.98
C HIS A 9 1.95 25.36 4.40
N GLU A 10 2.93 26.03 3.78
CA GLU A 10 2.75 27.34 3.14
C GLU A 10 2.35 27.22 1.66
N HIS A 11 2.35 26.01 1.10
CA HIS A 11 1.88 25.78 -0.26
C HIS A 11 0.38 26.03 -0.38
N LYS A 12 -0.03 26.58 -1.52
CA LYS A 12 -1.44 26.72 -1.86
C LYS A 12 -2.08 25.33 -1.94
N LYS A 13 -3.15 25.14 -1.17
CA LYS A 13 -3.93 23.92 -1.16
C LYS A 13 -4.53 23.62 -2.53
N TYR A 14 -4.74 22.34 -2.79
CA TYR A 14 -5.33 21.85 -4.02
C TYR A 14 -6.82 22.24 -4.11
N TRP A 15 -7.34 22.38 -5.34
CA TRP A 15 -8.69 22.91 -5.58
C TRP A 15 -9.80 22.08 -4.92
N ALA A 16 -9.56 20.78 -4.71
CA ALA A 16 -10.53 19.84 -4.15
C ALA A 16 -10.72 19.97 -2.62
N GLU A 17 -10.05 20.92 -1.97
CA GLU A 17 -10.33 21.30 -0.56
C GLU A 17 -11.82 21.64 -0.32
N CYS A 18 -12.53 22.12 -1.34
CA CYS A 18 -13.94 22.49 -1.23
C CYS A 18 -14.87 21.33 -0.86
N PHE A 19 -14.47 20.08 -1.09
CA PHE A 19 -15.23 18.89 -0.70
C PHE A 19 -15.08 18.53 0.78
N GLY A 20 -14.19 19.22 1.52
CA GLY A 20 -13.95 18.99 2.93
C GLY A 20 -13.12 17.72 3.21
N THR A 21 -13.05 17.37 4.49
CA THR A 21 -12.32 16.18 4.96
C THR A 21 -13.30 15.05 5.26
N ALA A 22 -12.96 13.84 4.84
CA ALA A 22 -13.72 12.65 5.12
C ALA A 22 -13.45 12.17 6.56
N PRO A 23 -14.45 11.65 7.29
CA PRO A 23 -14.22 11.09 8.63
C PRO A 23 -13.28 9.88 8.56
N PHE A 24 -13.29 9.12 7.47
CA PHE A 24 -12.34 8.05 7.14
C PHE A 24 -12.01 8.10 5.65
N LEU A 25 -10.82 7.64 5.25
CA LEU A 25 -10.47 7.56 3.84
C LEU A 25 -11.38 6.53 3.14
N PRO A 26 -12.03 6.89 2.02
CA PRO A 26 -12.91 5.98 1.32
C PRO A 26 -12.16 4.76 0.80
N THR A 27 -12.75 3.60 1.07
CA THR A 27 -12.31 2.28 0.63
C THR A 27 -13.20 1.70 -0.46
N SER A 28 -14.39 2.29 -0.66
CA SER A 28 -15.35 1.89 -1.67
C SER A 28 -15.98 3.07 -2.40
N ARG A 29 -16.52 2.84 -3.60
CA ARG A 29 -17.26 3.87 -4.35
C ARG A 29 -18.48 4.38 -3.60
N LYS A 30 -19.15 3.54 -2.82
CA LYS A 30 -20.31 3.97 -2.02
C LYS A 30 -19.94 5.03 -0.99
N GLU A 31 -18.75 4.90 -0.38
CA GLU A 31 -18.22 5.91 0.54
C GLU A 31 -17.83 7.18 -0.18
N MET A 32 -17.25 7.08 -1.39
CA MET A 32 -16.99 8.25 -2.24
C MET A 32 -18.29 8.98 -2.62
N ASP A 33 -19.33 8.24 -3.01
CA ASP A 33 -20.64 8.82 -3.35
C ASP A 33 -21.26 9.54 -2.15
N ALA A 34 -21.12 8.98 -0.93
CA ALA A 34 -21.58 9.62 0.30
C ALA A 34 -20.82 10.91 0.64
N LEU A 35 -19.56 11.01 0.23
CA LEU A 35 -18.73 12.22 0.33
C LEU A 35 -18.96 13.20 -0.84
N GLY A 36 -19.75 12.81 -1.84
CA GLY A 36 -19.97 13.58 -3.07
C GLY A 36 -18.75 13.61 -4.00
N TRP A 37 -17.84 12.64 -3.88
CA TRP A 37 -16.64 12.54 -4.71
C TRP A 37 -16.92 11.66 -5.93
N ASP A 38 -16.71 12.22 -7.13
CA ASP A 38 -16.81 11.50 -8.40
C ASP A 38 -15.58 10.61 -8.67
N SER A 39 -14.42 11.02 -8.17
CA SER A 39 -13.12 10.38 -8.38
C SER A 39 -12.15 10.70 -7.24
N CYS A 40 -11.19 9.79 -7.00
CA CYS A 40 -10.06 10.07 -6.12
C CYS A 40 -8.92 10.72 -6.92
N ASP A 41 -8.24 11.69 -6.35
CA ASP A 41 -7.04 12.26 -6.97
C ASP A 41 -5.84 11.33 -6.77
N ILE A 42 -5.74 10.76 -5.58
CA ILE A 42 -4.68 9.83 -5.19
C ILE A 42 -5.33 8.58 -4.60
N ILE A 43 -4.88 7.41 -5.04
CA ILE A 43 -5.30 6.13 -4.45
C ILE A 43 -4.09 5.47 -3.81
N ILE A 44 -4.17 5.22 -2.51
CA ILE A 44 -3.15 4.53 -1.75
C ILE A 44 -3.50 3.04 -1.72
N VAL A 45 -2.60 2.19 -2.22
CA VAL A 45 -2.74 0.74 -2.13
C VAL A 45 -1.80 0.24 -1.05
N THR A 46 -2.35 -0.45 -0.06
CA THR A 46 -1.58 -1.00 1.06
C THR A 46 -1.72 -2.50 1.18
N GLY A 47 -0.61 -3.18 1.49
CA GLY A 47 -0.59 -4.61 1.83
C GLY A 47 -1.10 -4.92 3.25
N ASP A 48 -1.43 -3.88 4.03
CA ASP A 48 -1.94 -3.98 5.40
C ASP A 48 -3.45 -3.78 5.49
N ALA A 49 -4.05 -4.15 6.62
CA ALA A 49 -5.38 -3.63 6.94
C ALA A 49 -5.33 -2.11 7.08
N TYR A 50 -6.35 -1.42 6.56
CA TYR A 50 -6.50 0.00 6.82
C TYR A 50 -7.07 0.20 8.22
N VAL A 51 -6.30 0.89 9.06
CA VAL A 51 -6.72 1.41 10.36
C VAL A 51 -6.29 2.87 10.39
N ASP A 52 -7.25 3.77 10.59
CA ASP A 52 -6.99 5.20 10.66
C ASP A 52 -6.41 5.58 12.02
N HIS A 53 -5.12 5.28 12.20
CA HIS A 53 -4.42 5.50 13.46
C HIS A 53 -3.01 6.05 13.19
N PRO A 54 -2.50 7.00 13.99
CA PRO A 54 -1.21 7.66 13.74
C PRO A 54 0.00 6.71 13.78
N SER A 55 -0.14 5.49 14.31
CA SER A 55 0.90 4.46 14.22
C SER A 55 1.02 3.80 12.84
N PHE A 56 0.11 4.09 11.91
CA PHE A 56 0.09 3.53 10.57
C PHE A 56 0.49 4.59 9.55
N GLY A 57 1.65 4.41 8.91
CA GLY A 57 2.21 5.40 7.98
C GLY A 57 1.29 5.74 6.81
N MET A 58 0.52 4.78 6.28
CA MET A 58 -0.43 5.04 5.20
C MET A 58 -1.58 5.96 5.62
N ALA A 59 -2.03 5.85 6.88
CA ALA A 59 -3.06 6.74 7.42
C ALA A 59 -2.52 8.17 7.52
N ILE A 60 -1.30 8.35 8.06
CA ILE A 60 -0.65 9.67 8.13
C ILE A 60 -0.47 10.27 6.73
N ILE A 61 0.03 9.51 5.77
CA ILE A 61 0.24 9.99 4.40
C ILE A 61 -1.10 10.42 3.78
N GLY A 62 -2.13 9.59 3.94
CA GLY A 62 -3.47 9.92 3.43
C GLY A 62 -4.04 11.20 4.05
N ARG A 63 -3.94 11.35 5.38
CA ARG A 63 -4.39 12.55 6.10
C ARG A 63 -3.57 13.78 5.77
N LEU A 64 -2.26 13.65 5.55
CA LEU A 64 -1.42 14.76 5.13
C LEU A 64 -1.82 15.26 3.72
N LEU A 65 -2.06 14.33 2.79
CA LEU A 65 -2.51 14.67 1.44
C LEU A 65 -3.91 15.28 1.45
N GLU A 66 -4.82 14.74 2.26
CA GLU A 66 -6.16 15.30 2.46
C GLU A 66 -6.09 16.73 3.06
N ALA A 67 -5.21 16.98 4.03
CA ALA A 67 -5.00 18.31 4.61
C ALA A 67 -4.46 19.32 3.58
N GLN A 68 -3.79 18.85 2.53
CA GLN A 68 -3.36 19.65 1.38
C GLN A 68 -4.48 19.85 0.33
N GLY A 69 -5.67 19.31 0.58
CA GLY A 69 -6.86 19.47 -0.27
C GLY A 69 -7.02 18.41 -1.35
N PHE A 70 -6.27 17.30 -1.31
CA PHE A 70 -6.44 16.20 -2.26
C PHE A 70 -7.52 15.21 -1.81
N ARG A 71 -8.26 14.65 -2.77
CA ARG A 71 -9.18 13.54 -2.50
C ARG A 71 -8.41 12.23 -2.52
N VAL A 72 -8.31 11.59 -1.36
CA VAL A 72 -7.48 10.39 -1.19
C VAL A 72 -8.35 9.20 -0.87
N GLY A 73 -8.21 8.12 -1.65
CA GLY A 73 -8.82 6.83 -1.36
C GLY A 73 -7.78 5.80 -0.93
N ILE A 74 -8.20 4.75 -0.24
CA ILE A 74 -7.31 3.66 0.20
C ILE A 74 -7.85 2.27 -0.16
N ILE A 75 -7.01 1.44 -0.76
CA ILE A 75 -7.29 0.04 -1.07
C ILE A 75 -6.40 -0.81 -0.17
N ALA A 76 -7.01 -1.51 0.78
CA ALA A 76 -6.33 -2.38 1.72
C ALA A 76 -6.36 -3.85 1.26
N GLN A 77 -5.20 -4.51 1.31
CA GLN A 77 -5.02 -5.94 1.00
C GLN A 77 -5.69 -6.41 -0.31
N PRO A 78 -5.48 -5.74 -1.47
CA PRO A 78 -6.06 -6.22 -2.72
C PRO A 78 -5.49 -7.59 -3.10
N ARG A 79 -6.30 -8.46 -3.70
CA ARG A 79 -5.82 -9.74 -4.20
C ARG A 79 -5.00 -9.54 -5.48
N TRP A 80 -3.71 -9.92 -5.46
CA TRP A 80 -2.83 -9.84 -6.64
C TRP A 80 -3.35 -10.59 -7.88
N ASN A 81 -4.12 -11.65 -7.68
CA ASN A 81 -4.66 -12.46 -8.76
C ASN A 81 -5.89 -11.85 -9.43
N ASN A 82 -6.42 -10.74 -8.90
CA ASN A 82 -7.58 -10.06 -9.44
C ASN A 82 -7.32 -8.57 -9.64
N LYS A 83 -7.38 -8.14 -10.90
CA LYS A 83 -7.29 -6.73 -11.28
C LYS A 83 -8.44 -5.89 -10.71
N ASP A 84 -9.61 -6.48 -10.49
CA ASP A 84 -10.81 -5.74 -10.09
C ASP A 84 -10.66 -5.14 -8.69
N ASP A 85 -9.88 -5.77 -7.81
CA ASP A 85 -9.60 -5.27 -6.47
C ASP A 85 -8.83 -3.93 -6.52
N PHE A 86 -7.90 -3.78 -7.48
CA PHE A 86 -7.15 -2.54 -7.73
C PHE A 86 -7.99 -1.48 -8.45
N MET A 87 -9.04 -1.89 -9.16
CA MET A 87 -9.95 -1.00 -9.90
C MET A 87 -11.21 -0.63 -9.10
N SER A 88 -11.32 -1.10 -7.86
CA SER A 88 -12.48 -0.91 -6.97
C SER A 88 -12.89 0.56 -6.86
N LEU A 89 -11.93 1.46 -6.63
CA LEU A 89 -12.13 2.91 -6.55
C LEU A 89 -12.08 3.63 -7.91
N GLY A 90 -11.64 2.95 -8.96
CA GLY A 90 -11.50 3.52 -10.31
C GLY A 90 -10.13 4.14 -10.59
N LYS A 91 -10.07 4.96 -11.64
CA LYS A 91 -8.82 5.60 -12.09
C LYS A 91 -8.56 6.87 -11.26
N PRO A 92 -7.37 7.02 -10.66
CA PRO A 92 -7.01 8.25 -9.95
C PRO A 92 -6.71 9.38 -10.94
N ASN A 93 -6.95 10.62 -10.53
CA ASN A 93 -6.65 11.78 -11.38
C ASN A 93 -5.15 12.08 -11.46
N LEU A 94 -4.39 11.78 -10.40
CA LEU A 94 -2.96 12.04 -10.31
C LEU A 94 -2.15 10.73 -10.38
N PHE A 95 -2.20 9.90 -9.32
CA PHE A 95 -1.38 8.69 -9.27
C PHE A 95 -1.88 7.65 -8.24
N PHE A 96 -1.29 6.45 -8.32
CA PHE A 96 -1.40 5.40 -7.31
C PHE A 96 -0.16 5.40 -6.39
N GLY A 97 -0.36 5.46 -5.08
CA GLY A 97 0.70 5.30 -4.08
C GLY A 97 0.69 3.87 -3.54
N ILE A 98 1.73 3.08 -3.78
CA ILE A 98 1.80 1.69 -3.33
C ILE A 98 2.70 1.60 -2.09
N THR A 99 2.22 0.94 -1.03
CA THR A 99 2.98 0.68 0.19
C THR A 99 2.79 -0.76 0.68
N ALA A 100 3.83 -1.34 1.28
CA ALA A 100 3.75 -2.66 1.90
C ALA A 100 2.94 -2.65 3.21
N GLY A 101 2.69 -1.47 3.79
CA GLY A 101 2.06 -1.29 5.11
C GLY A 101 3.07 -0.91 6.21
N ASN A 102 2.64 -1.03 7.47
CA ASN A 102 3.44 -0.70 8.66
C ASN A 102 4.54 -1.73 8.95
N MET A 103 4.35 -2.97 8.52
CA MET A 103 5.35 -4.04 8.64
C MET A 103 5.61 -4.66 7.28
N ASP A 104 6.87 -4.94 6.96
CA ASP A 104 7.18 -5.66 5.73
C ASP A 104 6.66 -7.11 5.81
N SER A 105 6.15 -7.58 4.68
CA SER A 105 5.54 -8.90 4.55
C SER A 105 6.47 -10.06 4.93
N MET A 106 7.79 -9.88 4.80
CA MET A 106 8.80 -10.86 5.19
C MET A 106 8.99 -10.92 6.72
N ILE A 107 8.97 -9.78 7.41
CA ILE A 107 9.16 -9.71 8.87
C ILE A 107 7.91 -10.19 9.62
N ASN A 108 6.72 -9.94 9.04
CA ASN A 108 5.47 -10.37 9.65
C ASN A 108 5.27 -11.90 9.53
N ARG A 109 5.78 -12.50 8.45
CA ARG A 109 5.68 -13.95 8.21
C ARG A 109 6.86 -14.72 8.81
N TYR A 110 8.01 -14.09 9.04
CA TYR A 110 9.21 -14.74 9.53
C TYR A 110 9.82 -13.99 10.73
N THR A 111 10.06 -14.71 11.82
CA THR A 111 10.96 -14.24 12.88
C THR A 111 12.38 -14.01 12.32
N ALA A 112 13.23 -13.26 13.03
CA ALA A 112 14.62 -13.01 12.62
C ALA A 112 15.41 -14.30 12.30
N ASP A 113 15.02 -15.42 12.91
CA ASP A 113 15.56 -16.77 12.67
C ASP A 113 14.88 -17.54 11.52
N ARG A 114 14.14 -16.86 10.63
CA ARG A 114 13.37 -17.46 9.52
C ARG A 114 12.32 -18.50 9.93
N LYS A 115 11.87 -18.53 11.19
CA LYS A 115 10.71 -19.35 11.58
C LYS A 115 9.41 -18.64 11.21
N LEU A 116 8.48 -19.38 10.60
CA LEU A 116 7.17 -18.90 10.20
C LEU A 116 6.36 -18.45 11.44
N ARG A 117 5.93 -17.20 11.52
CA ARG A 117 5.00 -16.75 12.58
C ARG A 117 3.58 -17.15 12.17
N HIS A 118 2.86 -17.77 13.11
CA HIS A 118 1.51 -18.30 12.86
C HIS A 118 0.42 -17.21 12.98
N ASP A 119 0.69 -16.13 13.74
CA ASP A 119 -0.25 -15.03 13.98
C ASP A 119 0.17 -13.76 13.23
N ASP A 120 -0.78 -13.18 12.47
CA ASP A 120 -0.64 -11.89 11.81
C ASP A 120 -1.53 -10.85 12.50
N ALA A 121 -0.94 -10.11 13.43
CA ALA A 121 -1.60 -9.12 14.27
C ALA A 121 -2.28 -7.97 13.50
N TYR A 122 -2.09 -7.86 12.19
CA TYR A 122 -2.58 -6.74 11.38
C TYR A 122 -3.49 -7.17 10.21
N THR A 123 -3.93 -8.43 10.17
CA THR A 123 -4.98 -8.91 9.28
C THR A 123 -6.33 -8.96 10.01
N PRO A 124 -7.47 -8.56 9.39
CA PRO A 124 -8.78 -8.71 10.03
C PRO A 124 -9.03 -10.17 10.42
N ASN A 125 -9.35 -10.40 11.70
CA ASN A 125 -9.50 -11.72 12.36
C ASN A 125 -8.20 -12.49 12.68
N ASN A 126 -7.02 -11.87 12.63
CA ASN A 126 -5.75 -12.50 13.03
C ASN A 126 -5.38 -13.76 12.21
N GLU A 127 -5.99 -13.92 11.03
CA GLU A 127 -5.79 -15.08 10.15
C GLU A 127 -4.48 -14.94 9.36
N GLY A 128 -3.52 -15.82 9.64
CA GLY A 128 -2.28 -15.91 8.87
C GLY A 128 -2.52 -16.25 7.40
N GLY A 129 -1.91 -15.49 6.48
CA GLY A 129 -1.86 -15.82 5.05
C GLY A 129 -2.67 -14.92 4.10
N LYS A 130 -3.49 -13.98 4.61
CA LYS A 130 -4.17 -12.98 3.76
C LYS A 130 -3.22 -11.89 3.26
N ARG A 131 -2.18 -11.58 4.04
CA ARG A 131 -1.11 -10.69 3.63
C ARG A 131 -0.19 -11.37 2.63
N GLN A 132 -0.12 -10.81 1.44
CA GLN A 132 0.72 -11.32 0.36
C GLN A 132 2.16 -10.89 0.61
N ILE A 133 3.08 -11.87 0.56
CA ILE A 133 4.51 -11.64 0.56
C ILE A 133 4.93 -11.19 -0.82
N ALA A 134 5.50 -10.00 -0.92
CA ALA A 134 6.39 -9.70 -2.03
C ALA A 134 7.66 -10.53 -1.81
N GLN A 135 7.67 -11.76 -2.31
CA GLN A 135 8.94 -12.42 -2.58
C GLN A 135 9.70 -11.51 -3.55
N PRO A 136 10.94 -11.09 -3.26
CA PRO A 136 11.83 -10.65 -4.33
C PRO A 136 11.85 -11.78 -5.34
N TRP A 137 11.72 -11.45 -6.62
CA TRP A 137 11.90 -12.38 -7.71
C TRP A 137 13.33 -12.95 -7.63
N PHE A 138 13.53 -14.02 -6.85
CA PHE A 138 14.60 -14.97 -7.11
C PHE A 138 14.15 -15.76 -8.33
N THR A 139 14.34 -15.17 -9.51
CA THR A 139 14.61 -15.95 -10.70
C THR A 139 15.71 -16.93 -10.32
N HIS A 140 15.36 -18.21 -10.16
CA HIS A 140 16.33 -19.27 -10.35
C HIS A 140 16.73 -19.18 -11.83
N SER A 141 17.68 -18.31 -12.14
CA SER A 141 18.55 -18.57 -13.28
C SER A 141 19.19 -19.92 -12.97
N ALA A 142 18.66 -20.96 -13.60
CA ALA A 142 19.22 -22.28 -13.57
C ALA A 142 20.65 -22.18 -14.10
N VAL A 143 21.61 -22.01 -13.18
CA VAL A 143 23.01 -22.35 -13.44
C VAL A 143 23.00 -23.85 -13.63
N LYS A 144 22.92 -24.25 -14.90
CA LYS A 144 23.07 -25.63 -15.37
C LYS A 144 24.39 -26.13 -14.79
N LYS A 145 24.34 -26.98 -13.76
CA LYS A 145 25.53 -27.65 -13.24
C LYS A 145 26.23 -28.34 -14.42
N PRO A 146 27.53 -28.13 -14.65
CA PRO A 146 28.24 -28.88 -15.68
C PRO A 146 28.20 -30.37 -15.31
N THR A 147 27.64 -31.16 -16.20
CA THR A 147 27.66 -32.62 -16.11
C THR A 147 29.12 -33.09 -16.15
N LYS A 148 29.61 -33.62 -15.03
CA LYS A 148 30.88 -34.35 -15.03
C LYS A 148 30.72 -35.58 -15.93
N LYS A 149 31.37 -35.58 -17.10
CA LYS A 149 31.61 -36.81 -17.88
C LYS A 149 32.33 -37.83 -16.98
N PRO A 150 31.90 -39.09 -16.92
CA PRO A 150 32.70 -40.13 -16.29
C PRO A 150 33.96 -40.35 -17.13
N ARG A 151 35.14 -40.26 -16.50
CA ARG A 151 36.38 -40.80 -17.06
C ARG A 151 36.30 -42.31 -16.89
N SER A 152 36.22 -43.04 -17.99
CA SER A 152 36.60 -44.46 -18.04
C SER A 152 38.12 -44.55 -17.98
N PHE A 153 38.60 -45.58 -17.27
CA PHE A 153 40.00 -45.99 -17.21
C PHE A 153 40.58 -46.28 -18.61
#